data_AF-A0A818L269-F1
#
_entry.id   AF-A0A818L269-F1
#
_cell.length_a   1.000
_cell.length_b   1.000
_cell.length_c   1.000
_cell.angle_alpha   90.00
_cell.angle_beta   90.00
_cell.angle_gamma   90.00
#
_symmetry.space_group_name_H-M   'P 1'
#
loop_
_entity.id
_entity.type
_entity.pdbx_description
1 polymer ?
#
loop_
_entity_poly.entity_id
_entity_poly.type
_entity_poly.pdbx_seq_one_letter_code
_entity_poly.pdbx_strand_id
1 'polypeptide(L)'
;MTGLASPRYLIYTPTNDILVSEPNANRISCLIDNNRDGYPDERVTFADTSNGLNYPYSMAFVNGYFYVGNRDATRRYLWTPGSRNITGTGEIVMTYNPNGHITRTVVPSPSGDRIFVGIGSATNVDVDPLPRASVQHVNLDGSNQTTFAYGLRNSVGVAFHPITNHLYVTCQERDGLGDDLVPDFFTRIEENDFYGWPFAYMSSNLTDPRRRLPNGTSERPDLVSITKTPNVLFEAHSAVLDMRFYTNNQFPNRYHNGAFAAFHGSWNRNNGTGYKIIFIPFNSSTNEPMGYYEDFVYGFLTYPP
;
A
#
# COMPACT_ATOMS: atom_id res chain seq x y z
N MET A 1 8.80 16.34 -16.83
CA MET A 1 8.28 17.36 -15.90
C MET A 1 9.00 17.25 -14.56
N THR A 2 9.42 18.38 -13.96
CA THR A 2 10.10 18.45 -12.65
C THR A 2 9.28 19.33 -11.67
N GLY A 3 9.67 19.41 -10.40
CA GLY A 3 9.04 20.33 -9.43
C GLY A 3 7.76 19.83 -8.76
N LEU A 4 7.57 18.50 -8.67
CA LEU A 4 6.56 17.91 -7.79
C LEU A 4 7.06 17.90 -6.34
N ALA A 5 6.19 18.26 -5.40
CA ALA A 5 6.49 18.32 -3.97
C ALA A 5 6.29 16.93 -3.33
N SER A 6 7.37 16.15 -3.30
CA SER A 6 7.39 14.79 -2.72
C SER A 6 6.27 13.91 -3.29
N PRO A 7 6.27 13.64 -4.62
CA PRO A 7 5.24 12.82 -5.25
C PRO A 7 5.23 11.41 -4.64
N ARG A 8 4.05 10.85 -4.43
CA ARG A 8 3.89 9.54 -3.76
C ARG A 8 3.16 8.51 -4.58
N TYR A 9 1.94 8.81 -5.02
CA TYR A 9 1.09 7.85 -5.70
C TYR A 9 0.61 8.41 -7.03
N LEU A 10 0.53 7.55 -8.03
CA LEU A 10 0.10 7.89 -9.38
C LEU A 10 -1.03 6.97 -9.82
N ILE A 11 -2.07 7.54 -10.43
CA ILE A 11 -3.13 6.81 -11.12
C ILE A 11 -3.52 7.54 -12.41
N TYR A 12 -4.06 6.80 -13.37
CA TYR A 12 -4.81 7.42 -14.46
C TYR A 12 -6.22 7.74 -13.99
N THR A 13 -6.76 8.86 -14.46
CA THR A 13 -8.21 9.08 -14.46
C THR A 13 -8.86 8.12 -15.47
N PRO A 14 -10.16 7.82 -15.33
CA PRO A 14 -10.90 7.08 -16.35
C PRO A 14 -10.88 7.70 -17.77
N THR A 15 -10.41 8.95 -17.90
CA THR A 15 -10.24 9.66 -19.17
C THR A 15 -8.76 9.88 -19.56
N ASN A 16 -7.83 9.12 -18.96
CA ASN A 16 -6.40 9.07 -19.28
C ASN A 16 -5.55 10.31 -18.93
N ASP A 17 -6.02 11.21 -18.07
CA ASP A 17 -5.10 12.17 -17.41
C ASP A 17 -4.36 11.45 -16.25
N ILE A 18 -3.18 11.93 -15.83
CA ILE A 18 -2.43 11.33 -14.71
C ILE A 18 -2.62 12.17 -13.45
N LEU A 19 -3.11 11.55 -12.37
CA LEU A 19 -3.13 12.18 -11.05
C LEU A 19 -1.89 11.79 -10.25
N VAL A 20 -1.30 12.77 -9.57
CA VAL A 20 -0.14 12.58 -8.69
C VAL A 20 -0.43 13.19 -7.33
N SER A 21 -0.33 12.38 -6.27
CA SER A 21 -0.42 12.90 -4.90
C SER A 21 0.91 13.53 -4.47
N GLU A 22 0.82 14.74 -3.90
CA GLU A 22 1.92 15.52 -3.34
C GLU A 22 1.63 15.81 -1.85
N PRO A 23 1.78 14.82 -0.96
CA PRO A 23 1.33 14.95 0.42
C PRO A 23 1.95 16.11 1.20
N ASN A 24 3.23 16.43 0.97
CA ASN A 24 3.90 17.56 1.63
C ASN A 24 3.30 18.92 1.22
N ALA A 25 2.66 19.00 0.07
CA ALA A 25 1.94 20.19 -0.39
C ALA A 25 0.42 20.11 -0.12
N ASN A 26 -0.08 19.04 0.51
CA ASN A 26 -1.51 18.75 0.64
C ASN A 26 -2.28 18.90 -0.68
N ARG A 27 -1.70 18.39 -1.77
CA ARG A 27 -2.19 18.61 -3.12
C ARG A 27 -2.25 17.31 -3.91
N ILE A 28 -3.20 17.24 -4.83
CA ILE A 28 -3.20 16.31 -5.95
C ILE A 28 -3.04 17.13 -7.23
N SER A 29 -2.00 16.84 -8.01
CA SER A 29 -1.79 17.43 -9.32
C SER A 29 -2.42 16.55 -10.40
N CYS A 30 -3.02 17.16 -11.41
CA CYS A 30 -3.42 16.51 -12.66
C CYS A 30 -2.41 16.89 -13.74
N LEU A 31 -1.77 15.88 -14.32
CA LEU A 31 -0.83 16.00 -15.43
C LEU A 31 -1.55 15.58 -16.71
N ILE A 32 -1.49 16.46 -17.70
CA ILE A 32 -2.28 16.36 -18.92
C ILE A 32 -1.34 16.21 -20.10
N ASP A 33 -1.55 15.18 -20.89
CA ASP A 33 -0.85 14.92 -22.14
C ASP A 33 -1.86 15.06 -23.30
N ASN A 34 -1.93 16.25 -23.89
CA ASN A 34 -2.90 16.57 -24.93
C ASN A 34 -2.50 15.93 -26.27
N ASN A 35 -1.19 15.74 -26.51
CA ASN A 35 -0.65 15.24 -27.78
C ASN A 35 -0.40 13.71 -27.78
N ARG A 36 -0.49 13.06 -26.61
CA ARG A 36 -0.29 11.63 -26.36
C ARG A 36 1.12 11.12 -26.68
N ASP A 37 2.13 11.97 -26.49
CA ASP A 37 3.53 11.61 -26.70
C ASP A 37 4.19 10.96 -25.45
N GLY A 38 3.45 10.85 -24.34
CA GLY A 38 3.91 10.30 -23.08
C GLY A 38 4.53 11.34 -22.13
N TYR A 39 4.59 12.61 -22.53
CA TYR A 39 5.08 13.73 -21.73
C TYR A 39 3.94 14.69 -21.43
N PRO A 40 3.66 15.00 -20.15
CA PRO A 40 2.60 15.96 -19.84
C PRO A 40 2.94 17.37 -20.34
N ASP A 41 2.02 17.96 -21.11
CA ASP A 41 2.03 19.34 -21.60
C ASP A 41 1.67 20.34 -20.49
N GLU A 42 0.69 19.97 -19.65
CA GLU A 42 0.12 20.84 -18.64
C GLU A 42 0.06 20.15 -17.27
N ARG A 43 0.08 20.98 -16.24
CA ARG A 43 -0.14 20.58 -14.86
C ARG A 43 -1.11 21.55 -14.21
N VAL A 44 -2.19 21.02 -13.64
CA VAL A 44 -3.17 21.78 -12.87
C VAL A 44 -3.37 21.17 -11.49
N THR A 45 -3.80 21.99 -10.52
CA THR A 45 -4.24 21.48 -9.22
C THR A 45 -5.58 20.78 -9.38
N PHE A 46 -5.61 19.48 -9.12
CA PHE A 46 -6.84 18.68 -9.15
C PHE A 46 -7.65 18.84 -7.87
N ALA A 47 -6.95 18.80 -6.73
CA ALA A 47 -7.54 19.00 -5.41
C ALA A 47 -6.47 19.50 -4.43
N ASP A 48 -6.88 20.26 -3.41
CA ASP A 48 -6.01 20.79 -2.37
C ASP A 48 -6.69 20.82 -0.98
N THR A 49 -6.13 21.56 -0.02
CA THR A 49 -6.68 21.70 1.33
C THR A 49 -8.11 22.23 1.37
N SER A 50 -8.53 23.04 0.39
CA SER A 50 -9.92 23.52 0.27
C SER A 50 -10.91 22.39 -0.02
N ASN A 51 -10.42 21.28 -0.59
CA ASN A 51 -11.18 20.04 -0.77
C ASN A 51 -11.08 19.08 0.42
N GLY A 52 -10.48 19.50 1.54
CA GLY A 52 -10.31 18.65 2.72
C GLY A 52 -9.14 17.66 2.62
N LEU A 53 -8.17 17.90 1.74
CA LEU A 53 -6.95 17.08 1.69
C LEU A 53 -6.08 17.28 2.93
N ASN A 54 -5.56 16.16 3.44
CA ASN A 54 -4.64 16.12 4.57
C ASN A 54 -3.64 14.97 4.38
N TYR A 55 -2.44 15.31 3.93
CA TYR A 55 -1.38 14.39 3.56
C TYR A 55 -1.88 13.26 2.63
N PRO A 56 -2.47 13.60 1.46
CA PRO A 56 -3.05 12.62 0.55
C PRO A 56 -2.01 11.61 0.07
N TYR A 57 -2.36 10.32 0.09
CA TYR A 57 -1.51 9.24 -0.43
C TYR A 57 -2.14 8.57 -1.66
N SER A 58 -2.97 7.54 -1.46
CA SER A 58 -3.58 6.80 -2.56
C SER A 58 -4.87 7.43 -3.05
N MET A 59 -5.19 7.14 -4.29
CA MET A 59 -6.39 7.60 -4.98
C MET A 59 -7.05 6.42 -5.70
N ALA A 60 -8.37 6.47 -5.87
CA ALA A 60 -9.11 5.47 -6.64
C ALA A 60 -10.38 6.05 -7.28
N PHE A 61 -10.85 5.44 -8.36
CA PHE A 61 -12.14 5.74 -8.99
C PHE A 61 -13.04 4.50 -8.94
N VAL A 62 -14.29 4.67 -8.55
CA VAL A 62 -15.32 3.61 -8.61
C VAL A 62 -16.72 4.23 -8.64
N ASN A 63 -17.58 3.75 -9.53
CA ASN A 63 -18.99 4.13 -9.64
C ASN A 63 -19.27 5.66 -9.63
N GLY A 64 -18.48 6.43 -10.38
CA GLY A 64 -18.63 7.89 -10.48
C GLY A 64 -18.09 8.68 -9.28
N TYR A 65 -17.42 8.00 -8.34
CA TYR A 65 -16.75 8.63 -7.21
C TYR A 65 -15.24 8.54 -7.34
N PHE A 66 -14.58 9.60 -6.87
CA PHE A 66 -13.15 9.67 -6.63
C PHE A 66 -12.89 9.54 -5.13
N TYR A 67 -11.99 8.63 -4.73
CA TYR A 67 -11.61 8.40 -3.35
C TYR A 67 -10.17 8.85 -3.12
N VAL A 68 -9.92 9.44 -1.94
CA VAL A 68 -8.59 9.82 -1.48
C VAL A 68 -8.35 9.27 -0.08
N GLY A 69 -7.23 8.58 0.09
CA GLY A 69 -6.71 8.22 1.39
C GLY A 69 -5.87 9.35 1.98
N ASN A 70 -6.45 10.13 2.90
CA ASN A 70 -5.73 11.10 3.73
C ASN A 70 -5.18 10.43 4.99
N ARG A 71 -4.23 11.07 5.67
CA ARG A 71 -3.65 10.53 6.93
C ARG A 71 -4.68 10.26 8.02
N ASP A 72 -5.75 11.06 8.06
CA ASP A 72 -6.79 11.08 9.10
C ASP A 72 -8.13 10.49 8.65
N ALA A 73 -8.38 10.40 7.34
CA ALA A 73 -9.63 9.90 6.80
C ALA A 73 -9.50 9.36 5.37
N THR A 74 -10.40 8.47 4.97
CA THR A 74 -10.69 8.26 3.56
C THR A 74 -11.88 9.13 3.19
N ARG A 75 -11.73 9.93 2.13
CA ARG A 75 -12.79 10.80 1.61
C ARG A 75 -13.23 10.35 0.24
N ARG A 76 -14.50 10.60 -0.11
CA ARG A 76 -15.02 10.44 -1.47
C ARG A 76 -15.63 11.72 -2.00
N TYR A 77 -15.59 11.86 -3.32
CA TYR A 77 -16.07 13.02 -4.06
C TYR A 77 -16.84 12.51 -5.28
N LEU A 78 -17.94 13.17 -5.64
CA LEU A 78 -18.51 12.97 -6.97
C LEU A 78 -17.48 13.44 -8.01
N TRP A 79 -17.29 12.64 -9.06
CA TRP A 79 -16.40 12.99 -10.15
C TRP A 79 -17.09 12.78 -11.49
N THR A 80 -17.06 13.82 -12.32
CA THR A 80 -17.57 13.76 -13.69
C THR A 80 -16.42 13.39 -14.63
N PRO A 81 -16.62 12.45 -15.58
CA PRO A 81 -15.61 12.09 -16.57
C PRO A 81 -15.03 13.31 -17.29
N GLY A 82 -13.70 13.42 -17.30
CA GLY A 82 -12.97 14.54 -17.90
C GLY A 82 -12.80 15.76 -17.00
N SER A 83 -13.42 15.79 -15.81
CA SER A 83 -13.16 16.85 -14.85
C SER A 83 -11.71 16.79 -14.36
N ARG A 84 -11.01 17.92 -14.46
CA ARG A 84 -9.62 18.13 -14.03
C ARG A 84 -9.50 18.83 -12.67
N ASN A 85 -10.61 18.92 -11.94
CA ASN A 85 -10.67 19.38 -10.56
C ASN A 85 -11.77 18.66 -9.78
N ILE A 86 -11.70 18.76 -8.45
CA ILE A 86 -12.73 18.34 -7.51
C ILE A 86 -13.38 19.57 -6.88
N THR A 87 -14.70 19.50 -6.67
CA THR A 87 -15.48 20.54 -6.01
C THR A 87 -15.93 20.07 -4.62
N GLY A 88 -16.06 21.03 -3.68
CA GLY A 88 -16.46 20.74 -2.30
C GLY A 88 -15.38 20.03 -1.48
N THR A 89 -15.74 19.67 -0.23
CA THR A 89 -14.82 19.15 0.81
C THR A 89 -14.80 17.61 0.95
N GLY A 90 -15.61 16.91 0.14
CA GLY A 90 -15.71 15.45 0.13
C GLY A 90 -16.40 14.87 1.36
N GLU A 91 -17.11 13.77 1.15
CA GLU A 91 -17.75 13.01 2.22
C GLU A 91 -16.71 12.11 2.91
N ILE A 92 -16.76 12.04 4.23
CA ILE A 92 -15.89 11.15 5.01
C ILE A 92 -16.47 9.74 4.95
N VAL A 93 -15.67 8.79 4.48
CA VAL A 93 -16.02 7.36 4.38
C VAL A 93 -15.52 6.58 5.59
N MET A 94 -14.35 6.95 6.10
CA MET A 94 -13.70 6.26 7.22
C MET A 94 -12.72 7.21 7.91
N THR A 95 -12.56 7.11 9.23
CA THR A 95 -11.63 7.95 10.01
C THR A 95 -10.57 7.11 10.72
N TYR A 96 -9.42 7.72 10.96
CA TYR A 96 -8.23 7.09 11.53
C TYR A 96 -7.58 8.01 12.55
N ASN A 97 -6.86 7.43 13.52
CA ASN A 97 -5.83 8.18 14.23
C ASN A 97 -4.79 8.70 13.18
N PRO A 98 -4.29 9.94 13.26
CA PRO A 98 -3.39 10.50 12.25
C PRO A 98 -1.87 10.33 12.55
N ASN A 99 -1.47 9.58 13.58
CA ASN A 99 -0.07 9.41 14.01
C ASN A 99 0.61 8.16 13.41
N GLY A 100 1.93 7.98 13.63
CA GLY A 100 2.71 6.84 13.14
C GLY A 100 2.70 6.70 11.62
N HIS A 101 2.35 5.52 11.09
CA HIS A 101 2.21 5.31 9.66
C HIS A 101 0.96 6.02 9.13
N ILE A 102 1.16 6.98 8.23
CA ILE A 102 0.11 7.91 7.78
C ILE A 102 -0.39 7.67 6.35
N THR A 103 0.20 6.75 5.60
CA THR A 103 -0.31 6.39 4.26
C THR A 103 -1.60 5.59 4.36
N ARG A 104 -2.57 5.87 3.49
CA ARG A 104 -3.80 5.08 3.34
C ARG A 104 -3.93 4.67 1.88
N THR A 105 -3.82 3.37 1.63
CA THR A 105 -4.00 2.82 0.28
C THR A 105 -5.44 2.41 0.10
N VAL A 106 -6.12 2.99 -0.89
CA VAL A 106 -7.55 2.78 -1.14
C VAL A 106 -7.71 2.02 -2.45
N VAL A 107 -8.39 0.88 -2.40
CA VAL A 107 -8.57 0.00 -3.56
C VAL A 107 -10.03 -0.45 -3.65
N PRO A 108 -10.74 -0.17 -4.75
CA PRO A 108 -12.08 -0.71 -4.97
C PRO A 108 -12.06 -2.23 -5.09
N SER A 109 -13.12 -2.90 -4.61
CA SER A 109 -13.35 -4.31 -4.88
C SER A 109 -13.55 -4.55 -6.39
N PRO A 110 -13.23 -5.75 -6.92
CA PRO A 110 -13.50 -6.08 -8.32
C PRO A 110 -14.99 -5.98 -8.70
N SER A 111 -15.89 -6.21 -7.74
CA SER A 111 -17.34 -6.00 -7.86
C SER A 111 -17.77 -4.53 -7.85
N GLY A 112 -16.89 -3.62 -7.41
CA GLY A 112 -17.17 -2.19 -7.32
C GLY A 112 -18.19 -1.79 -6.26
N ASP A 113 -18.44 -2.62 -5.25
CA ASP A 113 -19.42 -2.40 -4.18
C ASP A 113 -18.79 -1.98 -2.85
N ARG A 114 -17.47 -2.19 -2.71
CA ARG A 114 -16.69 -1.89 -1.50
C ARG A 114 -15.37 -1.24 -1.86
N ILE A 115 -14.76 -0.59 -0.87
CA ILE A 115 -13.34 -0.25 -0.90
C ILE A 115 -12.61 -0.98 0.21
N PHE A 116 -11.34 -1.28 -0.04
CA PHE A 116 -10.38 -1.81 0.92
C PHE A 116 -9.36 -0.73 1.23
N VAL A 117 -9.03 -0.56 2.51
CA VAL A 117 -8.08 0.45 2.97
C VAL A 117 -6.98 -0.16 3.82
N GLY A 118 -5.74 -0.05 3.36
CA GLY A 118 -4.55 -0.38 4.15
C GLY A 118 -4.25 0.70 5.19
N ILE A 119 -4.12 0.31 6.45
CA ILE A 119 -3.91 1.21 7.58
C ILE A 119 -2.73 0.68 8.42
N GLY A 120 -1.59 1.37 8.35
CA GLY A 120 -0.41 1.01 9.14
C GLY A 120 -0.56 1.31 10.64
N SER A 121 0.37 0.82 11.44
CA SER A 121 0.48 1.03 12.88
C SER A 121 0.80 2.48 13.26
N ALA A 122 0.41 2.88 14.47
CA ALA A 122 0.84 4.09 15.13
C ALA A 122 2.25 3.96 15.74
N THR A 123 2.69 2.73 16.01
CA THR A 123 3.95 2.43 16.72
C THR A 123 4.83 1.45 15.97
N ASN A 124 6.09 1.31 16.39
CA ASN A 124 6.99 0.33 15.79
C ASN A 124 6.58 -1.11 16.15
N VAL A 125 6.33 -1.36 17.44
CA VAL A 125 6.05 -2.69 17.99
C VAL A 125 5.03 -2.71 19.13
N ASP A 126 4.36 -1.60 19.46
CA ASP A 126 3.37 -1.58 20.55
C ASP A 126 1.98 -2.02 20.08
N VAL A 127 1.06 -2.32 21.01
CA VAL A 127 -0.26 -2.85 20.62
C VAL A 127 -1.07 -1.65 20.20
N ASP A 128 -1.49 -1.63 18.94
CA ASP A 128 -2.42 -0.63 18.49
C ASP A 128 -3.84 -1.20 18.45
N PRO A 129 -4.85 -0.45 18.93
CA PRO A 129 -6.22 -0.83 18.72
C PRO A 129 -6.57 -0.78 17.22
N LEU A 130 -7.48 -1.66 16.79
CA LEU A 130 -8.08 -1.57 15.46
C LEU A 130 -8.67 -0.16 15.25
N PRO A 131 -8.62 0.37 14.01
CA PRO A 131 -8.30 -0.33 12.76
C PRO A 131 -6.81 -0.29 12.36
N ARG A 132 -5.88 -0.04 13.29
CA ARG A 132 -4.45 0.02 12.98
C ARG A 132 -3.84 -1.34 12.67
N ALA A 133 -2.74 -1.31 11.91
CA ALA A 133 -2.00 -2.49 11.46
C ALA A 133 -2.90 -3.53 10.77
N SER A 134 -3.74 -3.06 9.86
CA SER A 134 -4.79 -3.88 9.24
C SER A 134 -5.14 -3.43 7.82
N VAL A 135 -5.89 -4.28 7.13
CA VAL A 135 -6.69 -3.89 5.97
C VAL A 135 -8.16 -3.89 6.39
N GLN A 136 -8.82 -2.76 6.24
CA GLN A 136 -10.27 -2.62 6.44
C GLN A 136 -11.00 -2.78 5.12
N HIS A 137 -12.26 -3.18 5.16
CA HIS A 137 -13.18 -3.02 4.03
C HIS A 137 -14.46 -2.33 4.48
N VAL A 138 -15.09 -1.60 3.57
CA VAL A 138 -16.28 -0.80 3.85
C VAL A 138 -17.09 -0.63 2.56
N ASN A 139 -18.40 -0.45 2.69
CA ASN A 139 -19.22 -0.04 1.55
C ASN A 139 -18.75 1.32 1.00
N LEU A 140 -19.06 1.59 -0.26
CA LEU A 140 -18.67 2.84 -0.92
C LEU A 140 -19.10 4.12 -0.17
N ASP A 141 -20.16 4.07 0.63
CA ASP A 141 -20.68 5.18 1.42
C ASP A 141 -20.14 5.28 2.85
N GLY A 142 -19.25 4.36 3.24
CA GLY A 142 -18.71 4.31 4.61
C GLY A 142 -19.50 3.41 5.56
N SER A 143 -20.63 2.86 5.13
CA SER A 143 -21.39 1.89 5.94
C SER A 143 -20.70 0.52 6.00
N ASN A 144 -21.00 -0.25 7.06
CA ASN A 144 -20.49 -1.61 7.24
C ASN A 144 -18.96 -1.74 7.19
N GLN A 145 -18.25 -0.84 7.87
CA GLN A 145 -16.81 -0.97 8.06
C GLN A 145 -16.49 -2.18 8.94
N THR A 146 -15.64 -3.07 8.44
CA THR A 146 -15.13 -4.24 9.17
C THR A 146 -13.63 -4.46 8.89
N THR A 147 -12.96 -5.19 9.79
CA THR A 147 -11.55 -5.56 9.60
C THR A 147 -11.48 -6.79 8.72
N PHE A 148 -10.77 -6.70 7.59
CA PHE A 148 -10.61 -7.82 6.67
C PHE A 148 -9.43 -8.71 7.08
N ALA A 149 -8.25 -8.12 7.31
CA ALA A 149 -7.07 -8.84 7.82
C ALA A 149 -6.27 -7.91 8.74
N TYR A 150 -5.52 -8.46 9.70
CA TYR A 150 -4.84 -7.68 10.73
C TYR A 150 -3.49 -8.29 11.14
N GLY A 151 -2.76 -7.61 12.03
CA GLY A 151 -1.38 -7.96 12.36
C GLY A 151 -0.42 -7.64 11.21
N LEU A 152 -0.74 -6.63 10.43
CA LEU A 152 0.00 -6.16 9.27
C LEU A 152 0.55 -4.76 9.58
N ARG A 153 1.80 -4.67 10.07
CA ARG A 153 2.38 -3.41 10.58
C ARG A 153 2.13 -2.22 9.67
N ASN A 154 2.43 -2.34 8.38
CA ASN A 154 2.22 -1.25 7.42
C ASN A 154 1.98 -1.80 6.00
N SER A 155 0.73 -2.17 5.71
CA SER A 155 0.31 -2.61 4.37
C SER A 155 0.13 -1.44 3.41
N VAL A 156 1.22 -1.02 2.75
CA VAL A 156 1.18 0.13 1.83
C VAL A 156 0.75 -0.29 0.43
N GLY A 157 1.34 -1.31 -0.17
CA GLY A 157 0.82 -1.89 -1.41
C GLY A 157 -0.41 -2.74 -1.11
N VAL A 158 -1.51 -2.50 -1.83
CA VAL A 158 -2.75 -3.28 -1.76
C VAL A 158 -3.27 -3.40 -3.20
N ALA A 159 -3.58 -4.61 -3.65
CA ALA A 159 -4.12 -4.82 -4.99
C ALA A 159 -4.88 -6.15 -5.10
N PHE A 160 -5.93 -6.16 -5.91
CA PHE A 160 -6.59 -7.39 -6.34
C PHE A 160 -5.85 -7.99 -7.53
N HIS A 161 -5.58 -9.29 -7.50
CA HIS A 161 -5.04 -10.02 -8.63
C HIS A 161 -6.07 -10.05 -9.78
N PRO A 162 -5.70 -9.68 -11.02
CA PRO A 162 -6.65 -9.34 -12.08
C PRO A 162 -7.44 -10.53 -12.63
N ILE A 163 -6.97 -11.77 -12.40
CA ILE A 163 -7.65 -12.99 -12.87
C ILE A 163 -8.43 -13.66 -11.74
N THR A 164 -7.84 -13.73 -10.55
CA THR A 164 -8.39 -14.52 -9.43
C THR A 164 -9.19 -13.69 -8.46
N ASN A 165 -9.09 -12.36 -8.52
CA ASN A 165 -9.68 -11.44 -7.54
C ASN A 165 -9.22 -11.69 -6.10
N HIS A 166 -8.10 -12.40 -5.90
CA HIS A 166 -7.47 -12.52 -4.59
C HIS A 166 -6.85 -11.18 -4.20
N LEU A 167 -7.01 -10.79 -2.94
CA LEU A 167 -6.43 -9.56 -2.41
C LEU A 167 -4.99 -9.83 -1.93
N TYR A 168 -4.06 -9.00 -2.39
CA TYR A 168 -2.65 -9.06 -2.00
C TYR A 168 -2.22 -7.76 -1.33
N VAL A 169 -1.28 -7.88 -0.39
CA VAL A 169 -0.65 -6.75 0.31
C VAL A 169 0.86 -6.86 0.31
N THR A 170 1.53 -5.71 0.35
CA THR A 170 2.94 -5.63 0.73
C THR A 170 3.02 -4.96 2.09
N CYS A 171 3.73 -5.54 3.04
CA CYS A 171 3.86 -5.02 4.39
C CYS A 171 5.30 -4.61 4.70
N GLN A 172 5.48 -3.41 5.24
CA GLN A 172 6.75 -3.02 5.86
C GLN A 172 6.80 -3.49 7.30
N GLU A 173 7.82 -4.25 7.63
CA GLU A 173 7.95 -4.88 8.95
C GLU A 173 8.64 -3.99 9.99
N ARG A 174 8.69 -4.49 11.23
CA ARG A 174 9.20 -3.76 12.41
C ARG A 174 10.70 -3.51 12.37
N ASP A 175 11.08 -2.38 12.94
CA ASP A 175 12.46 -1.92 13.03
C ASP A 175 13.13 -2.44 14.32
N GLY A 176 14.47 -2.43 14.34
CA GLY A 176 15.27 -2.58 15.57
C GLY A 176 15.54 -4.02 16.01
N LEU A 177 15.55 -5.00 15.09
CA LEU A 177 16.02 -6.38 15.34
C LEU A 177 17.29 -6.74 14.57
N GLY A 178 18.00 -5.74 14.02
CA GLY A 178 19.23 -5.90 13.25
C GLY A 178 19.02 -5.65 11.74
N ASP A 179 20.11 -5.79 10.98
CA ASP A 179 20.12 -5.44 9.54
C ASP A 179 19.34 -6.43 8.67
N ASP A 180 19.20 -7.68 9.14
CA ASP A 180 18.63 -8.79 8.38
C ASP A 180 17.29 -9.29 8.95
N LEU A 181 16.77 -8.61 9.97
CA LEU A 181 15.45 -8.85 10.55
C LEU A 181 14.73 -7.52 10.83
N VAL A 182 13.44 -7.39 10.53
CA VAL A 182 12.51 -8.41 10.03
C VAL A 182 12.25 -8.18 8.54
N PRO A 183 12.13 -9.23 7.69
CA PRO A 183 11.83 -9.04 6.28
C PRO A 183 10.49 -8.36 6.05
N ASP A 184 10.47 -7.38 5.15
CA ASP A 184 9.22 -6.93 4.51
C ASP A 184 8.64 -8.11 3.71
N PHE A 185 7.38 -8.04 3.29
CA PHE A 185 6.80 -9.14 2.54
C PHE A 185 5.69 -8.75 1.57
N PHE A 186 5.39 -9.65 0.64
CA PHE A 186 4.19 -9.69 -0.17
C PHE A 186 3.40 -10.96 0.12
N THR A 187 2.08 -10.84 0.28
CA THR A 187 1.23 -11.98 0.58
C THR A 187 -0.21 -11.75 0.13
N ARG A 188 -0.88 -12.84 -0.24
CA ARG A 188 -2.33 -12.91 -0.33
C ARG A 188 -2.89 -12.77 1.08
N ILE A 189 -4.03 -12.11 1.24
CA ILE A 189 -4.78 -12.05 2.50
C ILE A 189 -6.21 -12.53 2.30
N GLU A 190 -6.71 -13.25 3.30
CA GLU A 190 -8.11 -13.67 3.41
C GLU A 190 -8.78 -13.03 4.63
N GLU A 191 -10.10 -13.15 4.70
CA GLU A 191 -10.87 -12.59 5.80
C GLU A 191 -10.48 -13.25 7.13
N ASN A 192 -10.23 -12.43 8.15
CA ASN A 192 -9.76 -12.79 9.48
C ASN A 192 -8.31 -13.31 9.57
N ASP A 193 -7.53 -13.23 8.49
CA ASP A 193 -6.10 -13.56 8.57
C ASP A 193 -5.35 -12.65 9.56
N PHE A 194 -4.37 -13.25 10.25
CA PHE A 194 -3.46 -12.57 11.16
C PHE A 194 -1.99 -12.81 10.76
N TYR A 195 -1.22 -11.74 10.55
CA TYR A 195 0.17 -11.79 10.09
C TYR A 195 1.22 -11.51 11.18
N GLY A 196 0.84 -11.67 12.44
CA GLY A 196 1.78 -11.76 13.55
C GLY A 196 2.05 -10.44 14.27
N TRP A 197 2.04 -9.28 13.59
CA TRP A 197 2.36 -8.02 14.25
C TRP A 197 1.38 -7.70 15.40
N PRO A 198 1.85 -7.24 16.58
CA PRO A 198 3.25 -7.04 16.96
C PRO A 198 3.91 -8.25 17.67
N PHE A 199 3.20 -9.37 17.86
CA PHE A 199 3.59 -10.48 18.74
C PHE A 199 4.54 -11.51 18.10
N ALA A 200 4.47 -11.70 16.78
CA ALA A 200 5.29 -12.62 16.00
C ALA A 200 5.63 -12.03 14.63
N TYR A 201 6.61 -12.62 13.96
CA TYR A 201 6.98 -12.27 12.59
C TYR A 201 7.26 -13.53 11.76
N MET A 202 6.90 -13.52 10.47
CA MET A 202 7.04 -14.62 9.51
C MET A 202 6.30 -15.94 9.81
N SER A 203 6.14 -16.36 11.07
CA SER A 203 5.42 -17.59 11.44
C SER A 203 5.11 -17.64 12.94
N SER A 204 4.27 -18.59 13.34
CA SER A 204 3.90 -18.82 14.75
C SER A 204 5.05 -19.23 15.68
N ASN A 205 6.17 -19.72 15.14
CA ASN A 205 7.34 -20.12 15.93
C ASN A 205 8.30 -18.97 16.24
N LEU A 206 8.11 -17.81 15.61
CA LEU A 206 9.02 -16.67 15.68
C LEU A 206 8.35 -15.51 16.41
N THR A 207 8.33 -15.62 17.73
CA THR A 207 7.79 -14.57 18.61
C THR A 207 8.75 -13.39 18.73
N ASP A 208 8.21 -12.16 18.71
CA ASP A 208 9.01 -10.95 18.91
C ASP A 208 9.55 -10.94 20.35
N PRO A 209 10.88 -10.87 20.57
CA PRO A 209 11.46 -10.91 21.91
C PRO A 209 11.02 -9.74 22.79
N ARG A 210 10.58 -8.63 22.21
CA ARG A 210 10.09 -7.45 22.93
C ARG A 210 8.64 -7.61 23.39
N ARG A 211 7.95 -8.68 22.97
CA ARG A 211 6.55 -9.01 23.31
C ARG A 211 6.39 -10.30 24.08
N ARG A 212 7.40 -10.59 24.89
CA ARG A 212 7.43 -11.75 25.77
C ARG A 212 7.27 -11.32 27.21
N LEU A 213 6.50 -12.11 27.95
CA LEU A 213 6.44 -12.06 29.41
C LEU A 213 7.78 -12.54 30.01
N PRO A 214 8.06 -12.27 31.29
CA PRO A 214 9.31 -12.68 31.94
C PRO A 214 9.60 -14.20 31.91
N ASN A 215 8.56 -15.03 31.76
CA ASN A 215 8.67 -16.48 31.60
C ASN A 215 9.04 -16.92 30.16
N GLY A 216 9.27 -15.97 29.25
CA GLY A 216 9.63 -16.21 27.86
C GLY A 216 8.47 -16.47 26.89
N THR A 217 7.22 -16.56 27.38
CA THR A 217 6.04 -16.76 26.51
C THR A 217 5.57 -15.44 25.92
N SER A 218 4.98 -15.45 24.72
CA SER A 218 4.34 -14.25 24.14
C SER A 218 3.24 -13.70 25.06
N GLU A 219 3.05 -12.38 25.03
CA GLU A 219 1.91 -11.69 25.66
C GLU A 219 0.55 -12.13 25.07
N ARG A 220 0.53 -12.63 23.82
CA ARG A 220 -0.66 -13.11 23.11
C ARG A 220 -0.40 -14.46 22.41
N PRO A 221 -0.28 -15.56 23.18
CA PRO A 221 -0.01 -16.88 22.60
C PRO A 221 -1.14 -17.35 21.68
N ASP A 222 -2.37 -16.90 21.95
CA ASP A 222 -3.54 -17.14 21.10
C ASP A 222 -3.37 -16.55 19.70
N LEU A 223 -2.85 -15.32 19.58
CA LEU A 223 -2.59 -14.68 18.28
C LEU A 223 -1.33 -15.22 17.59
N VAL A 224 -0.29 -15.49 18.36
CA VAL A 224 0.93 -16.11 17.83
C VAL A 224 0.61 -17.43 17.16
N SER A 225 -0.23 -18.28 17.77
CA SER A 225 -0.54 -19.61 17.23
C SER A 225 -1.26 -19.59 15.87
N ILE A 226 -1.97 -18.51 15.54
CA ILE A 226 -2.68 -18.34 14.25
C ILE A 226 -1.90 -17.50 13.22
N THR A 227 -0.68 -17.09 13.53
CA THR A 227 0.14 -16.25 12.65
C THR A 227 0.42 -16.95 11.32
N LYS A 228 0.04 -16.31 10.22
CA LYS A 228 0.26 -16.78 8.85
C LYS A 228 1.67 -16.48 8.37
N THR A 229 2.18 -17.36 7.52
CA THR A 229 3.45 -17.16 6.81
C THR A 229 3.21 -16.39 5.51
N PRO A 230 3.89 -15.26 5.26
CA PRO A 230 3.78 -14.53 4.00
C PRO A 230 4.23 -15.35 2.78
N ASN A 231 3.65 -15.09 1.61
CA ASN A 231 4.00 -15.83 0.39
C ASN A 231 5.41 -15.53 -0.14
N VAL A 232 5.85 -14.27 -0.07
CA VAL A 232 7.16 -13.82 -0.57
C VAL A 232 7.79 -12.91 0.46
N LEU A 233 8.97 -13.27 0.94
CA LEU A 233 9.77 -12.41 1.80
C LEU A 233 10.66 -11.51 0.95
N PHE A 234 10.75 -10.25 1.37
CA PHE A 234 11.67 -9.28 0.83
C PHE A 234 12.86 -9.12 1.77
N GLU A 235 13.99 -8.65 1.22
CA GLU A 235 15.12 -8.27 2.06
C GLU A 235 14.69 -7.21 3.09
N ALA A 236 15.14 -7.40 4.34
CA ALA A 236 14.75 -6.54 5.46
C ALA A 236 15.04 -5.07 5.16
N HIS A 237 14.13 -4.21 5.63
CA HIS A 237 14.20 -2.74 5.48
C HIS A 237 14.12 -2.23 4.04
N SER A 238 13.70 -3.04 3.06
CA SER A 238 13.54 -2.60 1.66
C SER A 238 12.49 -1.48 1.48
N ALA A 239 11.60 -1.30 2.47
CA ALA A 239 10.59 -0.24 2.52
C ALA A 239 9.70 -0.23 1.28
N VAL A 240 9.02 -1.36 1.03
CA VAL A 240 8.06 -1.48 -0.08
C VAL A 240 6.89 -0.50 0.08
N LEU A 241 6.58 0.28 -0.98
CA LEU A 241 5.58 1.35 -0.91
C LEU A 241 4.38 1.17 -1.82
N ASP A 242 4.52 0.44 -2.92
CA ASP A 242 3.41 0.20 -3.83
C ASP A 242 3.63 -1.12 -4.56
N MET A 243 2.53 -1.66 -5.08
CA MET A 243 2.55 -2.78 -6.00
C MET A 243 1.51 -2.61 -7.11
N ARG A 244 1.77 -3.22 -8.27
CA ARG A 244 0.81 -3.35 -9.35
C ARG A 244 0.93 -4.70 -10.02
N PHE A 245 -0.20 -5.37 -10.22
CA PHE A 245 -0.25 -6.49 -11.15
C PHE A 245 -0.13 -5.99 -12.59
N TYR A 246 0.65 -6.71 -13.38
CA TYR A 246 0.84 -6.37 -14.79
C TYR A 246 -0.31 -6.91 -15.63
N THR A 247 -1.08 -6.00 -16.23
CA THR A 247 -2.29 -6.31 -17.04
C THR A 247 -2.16 -5.87 -18.50
N ASN A 248 -0.99 -5.37 -18.91
CA ASN A 248 -0.72 -4.90 -20.27
C ASN A 248 0.05 -5.93 -21.11
N ASN A 249 0.32 -5.61 -22.37
CA ASN A 249 0.99 -6.51 -23.33
C ASN A 249 2.33 -5.99 -23.86
N GLN A 250 2.88 -4.92 -23.26
CA GLN A 250 4.17 -4.31 -23.66
C GLN A 250 5.38 -5.16 -23.24
N PHE A 251 5.31 -5.86 -22.12
CA PHE A 251 6.39 -6.70 -21.61
C PHE A 251 6.23 -8.15 -22.06
N PRO A 252 7.34 -8.92 -22.16
CA PRO A 252 7.30 -10.34 -22.50
C PRO A 252 6.35 -11.16 -21.61
N ASN A 253 5.83 -12.28 -22.13
CA ASN A 253 4.85 -13.14 -21.45
C ASN A 253 5.26 -13.55 -20.02
N ARG A 254 6.56 -13.62 -19.72
CA ARG A 254 7.04 -13.95 -18.36
C ARG A 254 6.57 -12.96 -17.28
N TYR A 255 6.20 -11.74 -17.67
CA TYR A 255 5.73 -10.69 -16.75
C TYR A 255 4.21 -10.70 -16.56
N HIS A 256 3.48 -11.46 -17.39
CA HIS A 256 2.02 -11.48 -17.35
C HIS A 256 1.54 -12.11 -16.06
N ASN A 257 0.50 -11.54 -15.46
CA ASN A 257 -0.09 -11.96 -14.18
C ASN A 257 0.83 -11.81 -12.95
N GLY A 258 2.08 -11.40 -13.13
CA GLY A 258 2.97 -11.08 -12.01
C GLY A 258 2.75 -9.67 -11.47
N ALA A 259 3.40 -9.37 -10.34
CA ALA A 259 3.34 -8.06 -9.71
C ALA A 259 4.69 -7.33 -9.80
N PHE A 260 4.66 -6.04 -10.09
CA PHE A 260 5.79 -5.15 -9.83
C PHE A 260 5.61 -4.50 -8.47
N ALA A 261 6.69 -4.32 -7.72
CA ALA A 261 6.68 -3.57 -6.48
C ALA A 261 7.83 -2.57 -6.41
N ALA A 262 7.60 -1.44 -5.74
CA ALA A 262 8.58 -0.38 -5.58
C ALA A 262 9.21 -0.43 -4.19
N PHE A 263 10.50 -0.74 -4.12
CA PHE A 263 11.29 -0.66 -2.89
C PHE A 263 11.87 0.75 -2.76
N HIS A 264 11.37 1.49 -1.77
CA HIS A 264 11.78 2.86 -1.52
C HIS A 264 13.20 2.95 -0.98
N GLY A 265 13.62 1.92 -0.24
CA GLY A 265 14.96 1.82 0.28
C GLY A 265 15.06 2.06 1.79
N SER A 266 16.08 1.42 2.36
CA SER A 266 16.29 1.30 3.79
C SER A 266 16.89 2.56 4.41
N TRP A 267 16.45 2.92 5.62
CA TRP A 267 17.10 3.95 6.44
C TRP A 267 17.73 3.38 7.73
N ASN A 268 17.35 2.16 8.15
CA ASN A 268 17.67 1.58 9.44
C ASN A 268 18.52 0.28 9.35
N ARG A 269 19.57 0.31 8.54
CA ARG A 269 20.59 -0.76 8.43
C ARG A 269 21.92 -0.17 7.96
N ASN A 270 23.03 -0.90 8.13
CA ASN A 270 24.36 -0.36 7.80
C ASN A 270 24.61 -0.24 6.29
N ASN A 271 24.24 -1.27 5.51
CA ASN A 271 24.37 -1.25 4.06
C ASN A 271 23.00 -0.95 3.44
N GLY A 272 22.85 0.03 2.55
CA GLY A 272 21.54 0.33 1.97
C GLY A 272 20.98 -0.82 1.11
N THR A 273 19.69 -1.14 1.27
CA THR A 273 18.92 -2.03 0.35
C THR A 273 17.60 -1.42 -0.08
N GLY A 274 16.94 -2.06 -1.04
CA GLY A 274 15.80 -1.51 -1.75
C GLY A 274 16.28 -0.61 -2.89
N TYR A 275 15.71 0.60 -3.01
CA TYR A 275 16.04 1.56 -4.06
C TYR A 275 15.94 0.97 -5.47
N LYS A 276 14.85 0.23 -5.73
CA LYS A 276 14.63 -0.49 -6.98
C LYS A 276 13.16 -0.82 -7.21
N ILE A 277 12.86 -1.16 -8.45
CA ILE A 277 11.64 -1.85 -8.84
C ILE A 277 11.97 -3.34 -8.97
N ILE A 278 11.15 -4.18 -8.36
CA ILE A 278 11.24 -5.64 -8.42
C ILE A 278 10.02 -6.22 -9.13
N PHE A 279 10.16 -7.46 -9.59
CA PHE A 279 9.10 -8.26 -10.16
C PHE A 279 8.87 -9.54 -9.34
N ILE A 280 7.61 -9.84 -9.03
CA ILE A 280 7.17 -11.03 -8.31
C ILE A 280 6.50 -11.94 -9.35
N PRO A 281 7.16 -13.04 -9.78
CA PRO A 281 6.61 -13.95 -10.76
C PRO A 281 5.49 -14.79 -10.16
N PHE A 282 4.49 -15.06 -10.99
CA PHE A 282 3.35 -15.91 -10.69
C PHE A 282 3.39 -17.16 -11.58
N ASN A 283 2.99 -18.30 -11.02
CA ASN A 283 2.84 -19.52 -11.80
C ASN A 283 1.62 -19.36 -12.72
N SER A 284 1.82 -19.47 -14.03
CA SER A 284 0.78 -19.25 -15.04
C SER A 284 -0.38 -20.25 -14.99
N SER A 285 -0.18 -21.43 -14.39
CA SER A 285 -1.21 -22.47 -14.28
C SER A 285 -2.05 -22.32 -13.02
N THR A 286 -1.47 -21.86 -11.91
CA THR A 286 -2.18 -21.73 -10.63
C THR A 286 -2.58 -20.30 -10.29
N ASN A 287 -1.98 -19.29 -10.93
CA ASN A 287 -2.08 -17.86 -10.57
C ASN A 287 -1.69 -17.58 -9.11
N GLU A 288 -0.69 -18.31 -8.61
CA GLU A 288 -0.11 -18.10 -7.28
C GLU A 288 1.36 -17.63 -7.39
N PRO A 289 1.84 -16.81 -6.45
CA PRO A 289 3.22 -16.32 -6.46
C PRO A 289 4.22 -17.47 -6.33
N MET A 290 5.36 -17.37 -7.03
CA MET A 290 6.38 -18.43 -7.04
C MET A 290 7.29 -18.44 -5.79
N GLY A 291 7.07 -17.54 -4.82
CA GLY A 291 7.81 -17.52 -3.55
C GLY A 291 9.11 -16.70 -3.55
N TYR A 292 9.43 -16.01 -4.65
CA TYR A 292 10.62 -15.15 -4.77
C TYR A 292 10.29 -13.87 -5.54
N TYR A 293 11.27 -12.97 -5.66
CA TYR A 293 11.23 -11.79 -6.51
C TYR A 293 12.54 -11.65 -7.31
N GLU A 294 12.48 -10.88 -8.39
CA GLU A 294 13.60 -10.54 -9.27
C GLU A 294 13.78 -9.03 -9.31
N ASP A 295 15.02 -8.55 -9.43
CA ASP A 295 15.27 -7.14 -9.70
C ASP A 295 14.85 -6.80 -11.14
N PHE A 296 14.15 -5.69 -11.33
CA PHE A 296 13.68 -5.22 -12.63
C PHE A 296 14.38 -3.93 -13.08
N VAL A 297 14.30 -2.88 -12.25
CA VAL A 297 15.03 -1.63 -12.45
C VAL A 297 15.73 -1.27 -11.16
N TYR A 298 17.05 -1.12 -11.19
CA TYR A 298 17.87 -0.86 -10.02
C TYR A 298 18.97 0.16 -10.36
N GLY A 299 19.77 0.53 -9.36
CA GLY A 299 20.82 1.54 -9.49
C GLY A 299 20.38 2.96 -9.10
N PHE A 300 19.24 3.09 -8.39
CA PHE A 300 18.78 4.38 -7.88
C PHE A 300 19.62 4.89 -6.70
N LEU A 301 20.24 3.98 -5.93
CA LEU A 301 21.21 4.33 -4.89
C LEU A 301 22.59 4.53 -5.53
N THR A 302 22.98 5.78 -5.73
CA THR A 302 24.25 6.13 -6.39
C THR A 302 25.39 6.42 -5.40
N TYR A 303 25.05 6.78 -4.16
CA TYR A 303 25.98 7.02 -3.07
C TYR A 303 25.45 6.37 -1.80
N PRO A 304 25.81 5.10 -1.51
CA PRO A 304 25.47 4.48 -0.25
C PRO A 304 26.14 5.28 0.90
N PRO A 305 25.42 5.54 2.00
CA PRO A 305 25.94 6.26 3.15
C PRO A 305 27.08 5.50 3.86
#